data_AF-A0A7S3HIQ3-F1
#
_entry.id   AF-A0A7S3HIQ3-F1
#
_cell.length_a   1.000
_cell.length_b   1.000
_cell.length_c   1.000
_cell.angle_alpha   90.00
_cell.angle_beta   90.00
_cell.angle_gamma   90.00
#
_symmetry.space_group_name_H-M   'P 1'
#
loop_
_entity.id
_entity.type
_entity.pdbx_description
1 polymer ?
#
loop_
_entity_poly.entity_id
_entity_poly.type
_entity_poly.pdbx_seq_one_letter_code
_entity_poly.pdbx_strand_id
1 'polypeptide(L)'
;LLIMNTPNANRIHTFKRQPVHSASTGKKAAVVNVSKWKRTHLNAVSLEEKQDIETKVKAVINARAKVGNDIVAGFNSVMRLIQSDKAAVVCVAQDGLQSMLKVLVEATQARGIPTITIPKLNQSMRSIMSLRSVSCFALKKPDADGEEDEPIDTVEQTSDNEVDRHHTSAIVDDLREY
;
A
#
# COMPACT_ATOMS: atom_id res chain seq x y z
N LEU A 1 12.97 9.89 84.33
CA LEU A 1 12.68 9.72 82.88
C LEU A 1 11.93 8.40 82.70
N LEU A 2 10.72 8.45 82.15
CA LEU A 2 9.81 7.31 81.98
C LEU A 2 10.11 6.56 80.68
N ILE A 3 10.05 5.23 80.78
CA ILE A 3 10.18 4.24 79.71
C ILE A 3 8.87 4.26 78.88
N MET A 4 8.97 4.37 77.56
CA MET A 4 7.84 4.10 76.65
C MET A 4 8.21 2.97 75.69
N ASN A 5 7.57 1.82 75.93
CA ASN A 5 7.44 0.68 75.04
C ASN A 5 6.63 1.07 73.79
N THR A 6 7.11 0.72 72.60
CA THR A 6 6.27 0.60 71.41
C THR A 6 6.34 -0.83 70.87
N PRO A 7 5.19 -1.47 70.57
CA PRO A 7 5.15 -2.88 70.23
C PRO A 7 5.01 -3.13 68.71
N ASN A 8 5.51 -4.32 68.36
CA ASN A 8 5.00 -5.28 67.39
C ASN A 8 5.22 -5.06 65.89
N ALA A 9 6.09 -5.91 65.34
CA ALA A 9 6.37 -6.09 63.93
C ALA A 9 5.17 -6.68 63.19
N ASN A 10 4.71 -5.96 62.15
CA ASN A 10 3.74 -6.46 61.18
C ASN A 10 4.37 -7.58 60.33
N ARG A 11 4.10 -8.82 60.71
CA ARG A 11 4.46 -10.03 59.94
C ARG A 11 3.43 -10.21 58.82
N ILE A 12 3.75 -9.70 57.62
CA ILE A 12 2.92 -9.89 56.42
C ILE A 12 2.94 -11.39 56.06
N HIS A 13 1.79 -12.03 56.18
CA HIS A 13 1.58 -13.43 55.79
C HIS A 13 1.71 -13.55 54.27
N THR A 14 2.67 -14.35 53.79
CA THR A 14 2.84 -14.65 52.37
C THR A 14 1.69 -15.55 51.90
N PHE A 15 0.81 -15.00 51.07
CA PHE A 15 -0.21 -15.79 50.36
C PHE A 15 0.49 -16.71 49.36
N LYS A 16 0.47 -18.02 49.64
CA LYS A 16 0.83 -19.05 48.66
C LYS A 16 -0.20 -19.00 47.53
N ARG A 17 0.18 -18.45 46.38
CA ARG A 17 -0.64 -18.55 45.15
C ARG A 17 -0.75 -20.04 44.77
N GLN A 18 -1.96 -20.57 44.84
CA GLN A 18 -2.29 -21.87 44.24
C GLN A 18 -2.15 -21.78 42.71
N PRO A 19 -1.69 -22.85 42.03
CA PRO A 19 -1.66 -22.89 40.58
C PRO A 19 -3.09 -22.86 40.05
N VAL A 20 -3.39 -21.89 39.19
CA VAL A 20 -4.66 -21.80 38.48
C VAL A 20 -4.68 -22.93 37.46
N HIS A 21 -5.39 -24.02 37.78
CA HIS A 21 -5.76 -25.02 36.81
C HIS A 21 -6.81 -24.39 35.87
N SER A 22 -6.35 -23.92 34.72
CA SER A 22 -7.20 -23.47 33.63
C SER A 22 -7.87 -24.69 32.98
N ALA A 23 -9.00 -25.12 33.53
CA ALA A 23 -10.00 -25.85 32.75
C ALA A 23 -10.81 -24.80 31.98
N SER A 24 -10.56 -24.67 30.68
CA SER A 24 -11.43 -23.91 29.78
C SER A 24 -11.76 -24.71 28.53
N THR A 25 -13.05 -24.89 28.41
CA THR A 25 -13.85 -25.56 27.40
C THR A 25 -13.60 -25.05 25.98
N GLY A 26 -13.64 -25.98 25.01
CA GLY A 26 -14.42 -25.80 23.79
C GLY A 26 -14.18 -24.54 22.96
N LYS A 27 -13.19 -24.62 22.08
CA LYS A 27 -13.19 -24.18 20.67
C LYS A 27 -11.73 -24.09 20.29
N LYS A 28 -11.30 -24.96 19.39
CA LYS A 28 -10.06 -24.76 18.66
C LYS A 28 -10.21 -23.41 17.96
N ALA A 29 -9.68 -22.35 18.57
CA ALA A 29 -9.38 -21.13 17.83
C ALA A 29 -8.50 -21.63 16.69
N ALA A 30 -9.06 -21.64 15.49
CA ALA A 30 -8.29 -21.82 14.28
C ALA A 30 -7.14 -20.84 14.43
N VAL A 31 -5.94 -21.37 14.65
CA VAL A 31 -4.70 -20.61 14.55
C VAL A 31 -4.83 -19.94 13.21
N VAL A 32 -5.13 -18.64 13.23
CA VAL A 32 -5.16 -17.80 12.04
C VAL A 32 -3.81 -18.06 11.43
N ASN A 33 -3.84 -18.83 10.35
CA ASN A 33 -2.68 -19.19 9.59
C ASN A 33 -2.18 -17.83 9.11
N VAL A 34 -1.24 -17.23 9.84
CA VAL A 34 -0.47 -16.11 9.37
C VAL A 34 0.36 -16.74 8.28
N SER A 35 -0.26 -16.87 7.10
CA SER A 35 0.33 -17.38 5.89
C SER A 35 1.62 -16.63 5.77
N LYS A 36 2.73 -17.31 6.07
CA LYS A 36 4.07 -16.81 5.85
C LYS A 36 4.13 -16.56 4.36
N TRP A 37 3.79 -15.35 3.96
CA TRP A 37 3.84 -14.92 2.58
C TRP A 37 5.32 -14.98 2.23
N LYS A 38 5.72 -16.12 1.66
CA LYS A 38 7.07 -16.27 1.16
C LYS A 38 7.19 -15.25 0.03
N ARG A 39 8.13 -14.34 0.19
CA ARG A 39 8.49 -13.25 -0.75
C ARG A 39 8.76 -13.72 -2.18
N THR A 40 8.77 -15.04 -2.41
CA THR A 40 9.10 -15.76 -3.64
C THR A 40 8.03 -15.71 -4.72
N HIS A 41 6.84 -15.16 -4.47
CA HIS A 41 5.76 -15.04 -5.47
C HIS A 41 5.50 -13.60 -5.94
N LEU A 42 6.40 -12.68 -5.63
CA LEU A 42 6.31 -11.32 -6.14
C LEU A 42 7.22 -11.25 -7.37
N ASN A 43 6.65 -10.93 -8.53
CA ASN A 43 7.41 -10.58 -9.74
C ASN A 43 8.19 -9.30 -9.44
N ALA A 44 9.36 -9.50 -8.83
CA ALA A 44 10.24 -8.45 -8.40
C ALA A 44 11.04 -8.00 -9.61
N VAL A 45 10.85 -6.75 -9.99
CA VAL A 45 11.51 -6.16 -11.13
C VAL A 45 13.01 -6.00 -10.85
N SER A 46 13.83 -6.32 -11.83
CA SER A 46 15.29 -6.12 -11.78
C SER A 46 15.66 -4.63 -11.71
N LEU A 47 16.94 -4.33 -11.47
CA LEU A 47 17.40 -2.94 -11.41
C LEU A 47 17.32 -2.23 -12.77
N GLU A 48 17.44 -2.98 -13.87
CA GLU A 48 17.41 -2.49 -15.25
C GLU A 48 15.98 -2.14 -15.66
N GLU A 49 15.06 -3.09 -15.52
CA GLU A 49 13.63 -2.90 -15.77
C GLU A 49 13.04 -1.79 -14.87
N LYS A 50 13.62 -1.57 -13.68
CA LYS A 50 13.25 -0.42 -12.85
C LYS A 50 13.50 0.89 -13.58
N GLN A 51 14.66 1.08 -14.23
CA GLN A 51 14.97 2.30 -14.97
C GLN A 51 14.00 2.51 -16.14
N ASP A 52 13.59 1.41 -16.78
CA ASP A 52 12.57 1.43 -17.82
C ASP A 52 11.23 1.90 -17.26
N ILE A 53 10.82 1.43 -16.08
CA ILE A 53 9.62 1.92 -15.39
C ILE A 53 9.76 3.41 -15.04
N GLU A 54 10.90 3.87 -14.53
CA GLU A 54 11.10 5.31 -14.25
C GLU A 54 10.96 6.15 -15.54
N THR A 55 11.48 5.64 -16.65
CA THR A 55 11.39 6.28 -17.97
C THR A 55 9.96 6.29 -18.50
N LYS A 56 9.23 5.17 -18.38
CA LYS A 56 7.81 5.06 -18.76
C LYS A 56 6.94 5.99 -17.93
N VAL A 57 7.12 6.03 -16.61
CA VAL A 57 6.40 6.98 -15.72
C VAL A 57 6.70 8.43 -16.10
N LYS A 58 7.96 8.76 -16.39
CA LYS A 58 8.34 10.09 -16.86
C LYS A 58 7.70 10.43 -18.21
N ALA A 59 7.62 9.47 -19.13
CA ALA A 59 6.94 9.64 -20.41
C ALA A 59 5.44 9.91 -20.24
N VAL A 60 4.77 9.18 -19.33
CA VAL A 60 3.35 9.40 -18.98
C VAL A 60 3.13 10.83 -18.45
N ILE A 61 3.99 11.31 -17.55
CA ILE A 61 3.90 12.69 -17.04
C ILE A 61 4.18 13.72 -18.15
N ASN A 62 5.15 13.45 -19.01
CA ASN A 62 5.44 14.31 -20.17
C ASN A 62 4.28 14.35 -21.18
N ALA A 63 3.51 13.26 -21.29
CA ALA A 63 2.26 13.17 -22.04
C ALA A 63 1.08 13.85 -21.33
N ARG A 64 1.36 14.78 -20.40
CA ARG A 64 0.39 15.59 -19.63
C ARG A 64 -0.43 14.85 -18.59
N ALA A 65 -0.09 13.61 -18.25
CA ALA A 65 -0.72 12.93 -17.12
C ALA A 65 -0.41 13.67 -15.81
N LYS A 66 -1.46 13.94 -15.03
CA LYS A 66 -1.35 14.67 -13.76
C LYS A 66 -1.24 13.69 -12.59
N VAL A 67 -0.22 13.89 -11.76
CA VAL A 67 -0.13 13.22 -10.46
C VAL A 67 -1.29 13.69 -9.58
N GLY A 68 -2.05 12.75 -9.04
CA GLY A 68 -3.29 12.99 -8.29
C GLY A 68 -4.57 12.73 -9.08
N ASN A 69 -4.53 12.84 -10.41
CA ASN A 69 -5.67 12.50 -11.28
C ASN A 69 -5.44 11.15 -11.98
N ASP A 70 -4.40 11.09 -12.81
CA ASP A 70 -4.08 9.93 -13.66
C ASP A 70 -3.11 8.98 -12.95
N ILE A 71 -2.19 9.56 -12.17
CA ILE A 71 -1.24 8.81 -11.35
C ILE A 71 -1.61 9.00 -9.88
N VAL A 72 -2.22 7.99 -9.29
CA VAL A 72 -2.68 8.01 -7.90
C VAL A 72 -1.62 7.41 -7.01
N ALA A 73 -1.12 8.18 -6.04
CA ALA A 73 -0.09 7.72 -5.12
C ALA A 73 -0.63 7.55 -3.69
N GLY A 74 -0.04 6.60 -2.96
CA GLY A 74 -0.35 6.33 -1.56
C GLY A 74 -1.38 5.22 -1.36
N PHE A 75 -1.22 4.49 -0.26
CA PHE A 75 -1.95 3.24 -0.02
C PHE A 75 -3.48 3.39 -0.05
N ASN A 76 -4.03 4.35 0.69
CA ASN A 76 -5.48 4.53 0.78
C ASN A 76 -6.10 4.90 -0.57
N SER A 77 -5.46 5.80 -1.31
CA SER A 77 -5.95 6.26 -2.61
C SER A 77 -5.84 5.16 -3.66
N VAL A 78 -4.72 4.43 -3.68
CA VAL A 78 -4.53 3.27 -4.56
C VAL A 78 -5.56 2.17 -4.23
N MET A 79 -5.80 1.89 -2.95
CA MET A 79 -6.79 0.89 -2.54
C MET A 79 -8.20 1.26 -2.98
N ARG A 80 -8.59 2.54 -2.87
CA ARG A 80 -9.87 3.03 -3.41
C ARG A 80 -9.94 2.85 -4.92
N LEU A 81 -8.86 3.17 -5.64
CA LEU A 81 -8.81 3.02 -7.10
C LEU A 81 -8.95 1.55 -7.54
N ILE A 82 -8.32 0.63 -6.81
CA ILE A 82 -8.49 -0.83 -6.99
C ILE A 82 -9.94 -1.21 -6.71
N GLN A 83 -10.53 -0.73 -5.61
CA GLN A 83 -11.91 -1.03 -5.22
C GLN A 83 -12.96 -0.55 -6.23
N SER A 84 -12.69 0.56 -6.90
CA SER A 84 -13.54 1.09 -7.97
C SER A 84 -13.25 0.48 -9.35
N ASP A 85 -12.30 -0.47 -9.46
CA ASP A 85 -11.84 -1.05 -10.73
C ASP A 85 -11.39 -0.01 -11.78
N LYS A 86 -10.92 1.15 -11.30
CA LYS A 86 -10.39 2.23 -12.17
C LYS A 86 -8.87 2.15 -12.35
N ALA A 87 -8.20 1.26 -11.62
CA ALA A 87 -6.75 1.06 -11.72
C ALA A 87 -6.39 0.17 -12.92
N ALA A 88 -5.45 0.63 -13.74
CA ALA A 88 -4.92 -0.11 -14.88
C ALA A 88 -3.69 -0.95 -14.52
N VAL A 89 -2.79 -0.39 -13.71
CA VAL A 89 -1.56 -1.00 -13.22
C VAL A 89 -1.28 -0.47 -11.81
N VAL A 90 -0.79 -1.33 -10.91
CA VAL A 90 -0.38 -0.93 -9.55
C VAL A 90 1.10 -1.22 -9.34
N CYS A 91 1.85 -0.22 -8.90
CA CYS A 91 3.27 -0.32 -8.58
C CYS A 91 3.47 -0.26 -7.06
N VAL A 92 4.16 -1.23 -6.48
CA VAL A 92 4.40 -1.31 -5.02
C VAL A 92 5.88 -1.50 -4.72
N ALA A 93 6.40 -0.75 -3.75
CA ALA A 93 7.78 -0.89 -3.29
C ALA A 93 7.94 -2.08 -2.33
N GLN A 94 8.96 -2.93 -2.53
CA GLN A 94 9.28 -4.05 -1.64
C GLN A 94 9.82 -3.62 -0.28
N ASP A 95 10.43 -2.44 -0.20
CA ASP A 95 10.94 -1.87 1.05
C ASP A 95 9.83 -1.25 1.92
N GLY A 96 8.59 -1.26 1.43
CA GLY A 96 7.41 -0.87 2.20
C GLY A 96 7.02 -1.87 3.29
N LEU A 97 5.97 -1.50 4.04
CA LEU A 97 5.40 -2.35 5.09
C LEU A 97 4.85 -3.66 4.47
N GLN A 98 5.34 -4.82 4.91
CA GLN A 98 4.96 -6.10 4.30
C GLN A 98 3.46 -6.40 4.36
N SER A 99 2.78 -6.01 5.44
CA SER A 99 1.33 -6.16 5.55
C SER A 99 0.57 -5.33 4.51
N MET A 100 1.07 -4.13 4.21
CA MET A 100 0.50 -3.25 3.18
C MET A 100 0.68 -3.84 1.79
N LEU A 101 1.89 -4.33 1.49
CA LEU A 101 2.19 -5.02 0.23
C LEU A 101 1.29 -6.24 0.03
N LYS A 102 1.15 -7.07 1.07
CA LYS A 102 0.25 -8.24 1.08
C LYS A 102 -1.18 -7.84 0.72
N VAL A 103 -1.74 -6.83 1.39
CA VAL A 103 -3.12 -6.38 1.16
C VAL A 103 -3.30 -5.84 -0.25
N LEU A 104 -2.37 -5.04 -0.76
CA LEU A 104 -2.44 -4.52 -2.12
C LEU A 104 -2.40 -5.64 -3.15
N VAL A 105 -1.47 -6.59 -3.01
CA VAL A 105 -1.32 -7.70 -3.96
C VAL A 105 -2.52 -8.64 -3.92
N GLU A 106 -3.09 -8.93 -2.75
CA GLU A 106 -4.35 -9.69 -2.65
C GLU A 106 -5.50 -8.95 -3.35
N ALA A 107 -5.61 -7.63 -3.13
CA ALA A 107 -6.69 -6.82 -3.71
C ALA A 107 -6.58 -6.70 -5.23
N THR A 108 -5.37 -6.57 -5.77
CA THR A 108 -5.13 -6.51 -7.22
C THR A 108 -5.32 -7.87 -7.88
N GLN A 109 -4.84 -8.96 -7.25
CA GLN A 109 -5.06 -10.32 -7.74
C GLN A 109 -6.55 -10.66 -7.80
N ALA A 110 -7.33 -10.29 -6.78
CA ALA A 110 -8.77 -10.51 -6.76
C ALA A 110 -9.52 -9.81 -7.91
N ARG A 111 -8.94 -8.75 -8.48
CA ARG A 111 -9.52 -7.96 -9.58
C ARG A 111 -8.80 -8.13 -10.92
N GLY A 112 -7.80 -9.02 -10.99
CA GLY A 112 -7.01 -9.23 -12.20
C GLY A 112 -6.19 -8.01 -12.63
N ILE A 113 -5.82 -7.13 -11.69
CA ILE A 113 -5.04 -5.92 -11.99
C ILE A 113 -3.55 -6.26 -11.92
N PRO A 114 -2.77 -5.98 -12.98
CA PRO A 114 -1.33 -6.25 -12.98
C PRO A 114 -0.63 -5.42 -11.89
N THR A 115 0.28 -6.10 -11.18
CA THR A 115 0.98 -5.52 -10.03
C THR A 115 2.49 -5.64 -10.20
N ILE A 116 3.15 -4.51 -10.29
CA ILE A 116 4.58 -4.41 -10.48
C ILE A 116 5.24 -4.19 -9.12
N THR A 117 6.15 -5.09 -8.75
CA THR A 117 6.84 -5.01 -7.47
C THR A 117 8.26 -4.47 -7.66
N ILE A 118 8.50 -3.25 -7.19
CA ILE A 118 9.78 -2.55 -7.37
C ILE A 118 10.62 -2.71 -6.10
N PRO A 119 11.91 -3.07 -6.16
CA PRO A 119 12.73 -3.29 -4.96
C PRO A 119 12.77 -2.10 -3.99
N LYS A 120 12.83 -0.88 -4.55
CA LYS A 120 12.86 0.37 -3.80
C LYS A 120 12.42 1.54 -4.66
N LEU A 121 11.49 2.36 -4.18
CA LEU A 121 11.16 3.63 -4.82
C LEU A 121 12.26 4.64 -4.51
N ASN A 122 13.10 4.90 -5.52
CA ASN A 122 14.23 5.82 -5.41
C ASN A 122 13.76 7.27 -5.30
N GLN A 123 14.70 8.13 -4.88
CA GLN A 123 14.50 9.58 -4.88
C GLN A 123 14.16 10.10 -6.29
N SER A 124 14.68 9.47 -7.36
CA SER A 124 14.35 9.79 -8.75
C SER A 124 12.84 9.71 -9.02
N MET A 125 12.21 8.57 -8.72
CA MET A 125 10.76 8.39 -8.89
C MET A 125 9.96 9.42 -8.07
N ARG A 126 10.41 9.69 -6.84
CA ARG A 126 9.78 10.72 -5.99
C ARG A 126 9.87 12.12 -6.60
N SER A 127 11.02 12.48 -7.16
CA SER A 127 11.23 13.76 -7.84
C SER A 127 10.39 13.86 -9.12
N ILE A 128 10.31 12.78 -9.90
CA ILE A 128 9.49 12.72 -11.12
C ILE A 128 8.02 12.98 -10.78
N MET A 129 7.51 12.37 -9.72
CA MET A 129 6.12 12.55 -9.27
C MET A 129 5.91 13.79 -8.39
N SER A 130 6.96 14.54 -8.06
CA SER A 130 6.92 15.65 -7.09
C SER A 130 6.31 15.28 -5.72
N LEU A 131 6.57 14.07 -5.23
CA LEU A 131 6.04 13.57 -3.95
C LEU A 131 7.11 13.50 -2.86
N ARG A 132 6.77 13.94 -1.64
CA ARG A 132 7.68 13.85 -0.48
C ARG A 132 7.99 12.40 -0.10
N SER A 133 7.00 11.53 -0.14
CA SER A 133 7.11 10.11 0.17
C SER A 133 6.05 9.32 -0.60
N VAL A 134 6.46 8.22 -1.21
CA VAL A 134 5.53 7.28 -1.86
C VAL A 134 6.07 5.86 -1.67
N SER A 135 5.18 4.95 -1.27
CA SER A 135 5.46 3.52 -1.11
C SER A 135 4.74 2.68 -2.18
N CYS A 136 3.71 3.22 -2.79
CA CYS A 136 2.93 2.62 -3.87
C CYS A 136 2.24 3.71 -4.68
N PHE A 137 2.02 3.43 -5.96
CA PHE A 137 1.22 4.26 -6.85
C PHE A 137 0.48 3.37 -7.84
N ALA A 138 -0.57 3.90 -8.46
CA ALA A 138 -1.34 3.23 -9.48
C ALA A 138 -1.59 4.19 -10.64
N LEU A 139 -1.68 3.63 -11.84
CA LEU A 139 -2.11 4.35 -13.04
C LEU A 139 -3.59 4.08 -13.25
N LYS A 140 -4.35 5.14 -13.52
CA LYS A 140 -5.78 5.05 -13.85
C LYS A 140 -5.97 4.57 -15.29
N LYS A 141 -7.07 3.85 -15.57
CA LYS A 141 -7.47 3.50 -16.95
C LYS A 141 -7.83 4.80 -17.71
N PRO A 142 -7.40 4.99 -18.98
CA PRO A 142 -7.59 6.24 -19.72
C PRO A 142 -9.07 6.62 -19.96
N ASP A 143 -10.00 5.66 -19.87
CA ASP A 143 -11.44 5.88 -20.05
C ASP A 143 -12.23 5.98 -18.74
N ALA A 144 -11.55 5.91 -17.58
CA ALA A 144 -12.22 5.88 -16.27
C ALA A 144 -12.71 7.25 -15.77
N ASP A 145 -12.55 8.30 -16.58
CA ASP A 145 -13.05 9.67 -16.31
C ASP A 145 -14.48 9.91 -16.84
N GLY A 146 -15.09 8.93 -17.52
CA GLY A 146 -16.46 9.04 -18.04
C GLY A 146 -17.57 8.86 -17.01
N GLU A 147 -17.25 8.46 -15.78
CA GLU A 147 -18.19 8.35 -14.67
C GLU A 147 -17.85 9.40 -13.63
N GLU A 148 -18.72 10.40 -13.54
CA GLU A 148 -18.74 11.55 -12.63
C GLU A 148 -18.41 11.13 -11.18
N ASP A 149 -17.13 11.16 -10.81
CA ASP A 149 -16.73 11.32 -9.42
C ASP A 149 -16.79 12.81 -9.14
N GLU A 150 -17.64 13.22 -8.19
CA GLU A 150 -17.83 14.63 -7.85
C GLU A 150 -16.50 15.37 -7.69
N PRO A 151 -16.37 16.55 -8.32
CA PRO A 151 -15.13 17.30 -8.32
C PRO A 151 -14.80 17.77 -6.90
N ILE A 152 -13.57 17.48 -6.46
CA ILE A 152 -12.91 18.32 -5.46
C ILE A 152 -12.47 19.57 -6.22
N ASP A 153 -13.21 20.67 -6.05
CA ASP A 153 -12.99 22.02 -6.59
C ASP A 153 -11.55 22.27 -7.09
N THR A 154 -11.31 21.99 -8.36
CA THR A 154 -10.10 22.45 -9.05
C THR A 154 -10.48 22.88 -10.44
N VAL A 155 -10.35 24.19 -10.65
CA VAL A 155 -10.73 24.99 -11.82
C VAL A 155 -10.42 24.34 -13.17
N GLU A 156 -11.42 24.41 -14.05
CA GLU A 156 -11.46 23.97 -15.44
C GLU A 156 -10.26 24.43 -16.29
N GLN A 157 -9.84 23.54 -17.20
CA GLN A 157 -9.54 23.88 -18.60
C GLN A 157 -9.40 22.57 -19.40
N THR A 158 -10.46 22.21 -20.13
CA THR A 158 -10.50 21.09 -21.08
C THR A 158 -10.70 21.60 -22.49
N SER A 159 -9.66 21.51 -23.30
CA SER A 159 -9.73 21.38 -24.77
C SER A 159 -8.35 20.93 -25.25
N ASP A 160 -8.32 19.90 -26.11
CA ASP A 160 -7.15 19.30 -26.79
C ASP A 160 -6.51 18.04 -26.15
N ASN A 161 -7.25 16.93 -25.95
CA ASN A 161 -6.70 15.71 -25.32
C ASN A 161 -6.87 14.37 -26.09
N GLU A 162 -7.42 14.35 -27.30
CA GLU A 162 -7.75 13.08 -27.97
C GLU A 162 -6.51 12.33 -28.50
N VAL A 163 -5.52 13.04 -29.04
CA VAL A 163 -4.26 12.45 -29.54
C VAL A 163 -3.36 11.97 -28.38
N ASP A 164 -3.40 12.67 -27.24
CA ASP A 164 -2.53 12.38 -26.09
C ASP A 164 -3.02 11.19 -25.24
N ARG A 165 -4.34 10.91 -25.25
CA ARG A 165 -4.92 9.73 -24.60
C ARG A 165 -4.41 8.43 -25.22
N HIS A 166 -4.28 8.38 -26.54
CA HIS A 166 -3.75 7.19 -27.23
C HIS A 166 -2.30 6.88 -26.82
N HIS A 167 -1.45 7.91 -26.69
CA HIS A 167 -0.06 7.73 -26.28
C HIS A 167 0.06 7.25 -24.83
N THR A 168 -0.77 7.80 -23.94
CA THR A 168 -0.83 7.34 -22.53
C THR A 168 -1.33 5.91 -22.43
N SER A 169 -2.33 5.51 -23.22
CA SER A 169 -2.85 4.14 -23.24
C SER A 169 -1.79 3.12 -23.65
N ALA A 170 -0.99 3.43 -24.67
CA ALA A 170 0.06 2.54 -25.16
C ALA A 170 1.13 2.30 -24.07
N ILE A 171 1.55 3.35 -23.35
CA ILE A 171 2.54 3.22 -22.28
C ILE A 171 1.97 2.42 -21.09
N VAL A 172 0.67 2.57 -20.80
CA VAL A 172 0.00 1.80 -19.74
C VAL A 172 -0.08 0.33 -20.11
N ASP A 173 -0.43 -0.01 -21.35
CA ASP A 173 -0.45 -1.39 -21.81
C ASP A 173 0.94 -2.02 -21.79
N ASP A 174 1.97 -1.25 -22.18
CA ASP A 174 3.38 -1.60 -22.05
C ASP A 174 3.85 -1.86 -20.61
N LEU A 175 3.15 -1.31 -19.60
CA LEU A 175 3.42 -1.58 -18.19
C LEU A 175 2.68 -2.82 -17.69
N ARG A 176 1.60 -3.24 -18.36
CA ARG A 176 0.85 -4.45 -18.00
C ARG A 176 1.58 -5.74 -18.36
N GLU A 177 2.54 -5.68 -19.28
CA GLU A 177 3.30 -6.85 -19.73
C GLU A 177 4.39 -7.31 -18.74
N TYR A 178 4.68 -6.53 -17.69
CA TYR A 178 5.60 -6.88 -16.60
C TYR A 178 4.89 -7.65 -15.46
#